data_AF-A0A838LEB5-F1
#
_entry.id   AF-A0A838LEB5-F1
#
_cell.length_a   1.000
_cell.length_b   1.000
_cell.length_c   1.000
_cell.angle_alpha   90.00
_cell.angle_beta   90.00
_cell.angle_gamma   90.00
#
_symmetry.space_group_name_H-M   'P 1'
#
loop_
_entity.id
_entity.type
_entity.pdbx_description
1 polymer ?
#
loop_
_entity_poly.entity_id
_entity_poly.type
_entity_poly.pdbx_seq_one_letter_code
_entity_poly.pdbx_strand_id
1 'polypeptide(L)'
;MIGMPQGAEWLVILAIVVLVFGAAKLPDLARGTGQALRIFKAETKGLKDDEKAADGATPAPPRAATELPPTPASAPDEPIVEDRQTDNHNG
;
A
#
# COMPACT_ATOMS: atom_id res chain seq x y z
N MET A 1 46.85 -4.29 -17.40
CA MET A 1 45.75 -3.33 -17.15
C MET A 1 44.48 -4.14 -16.90
N ILE A 2 44.15 -4.37 -15.64
CA ILE A 2 42.91 -5.05 -15.21
C ILE A 2 41.86 -3.96 -15.04
N GLY A 3 40.78 -4.07 -15.82
CA GLY A 3 39.68 -3.11 -15.83
C GLY A 3 39.06 -3.02 -14.45
N MET A 4 39.01 -1.80 -13.92
CA MET A 4 38.33 -1.46 -12.68
C MET A 4 36.82 -1.65 -12.89
N PRO A 5 36.11 -2.54 -12.18
CA PRO A 5 34.67 -2.61 -12.26
C PRO A 5 34.07 -2.04 -10.98
N GLN A 6 33.96 -0.70 -10.94
CA GLN A 6 33.42 0.07 -9.81
C GLN A 6 31.98 -0.31 -9.43
N GLY A 7 31.29 -1.11 -10.25
CA GLY A 7 29.96 -1.65 -9.98
C GLY A 7 29.93 -3.11 -9.51
N ALA A 8 30.97 -3.91 -9.78
CA ALA A 8 30.96 -5.32 -9.39
C ALA A 8 31.12 -5.50 -7.88
N GLU A 9 31.88 -4.61 -7.23
CA GLU A 9 32.05 -4.61 -5.77
C GLU A 9 30.72 -4.37 -5.04
N TRP A 10 29.88 -3.46 -5.54
CA TRP A 10 28.53 -3.24 -4.98
C TRP A 10 27.64 -4.47 -5.10
N LEU A 11 27.74 -5.21 -6.21
CA LEU A 11 26.99 -6.46 -6.39
C LEU A 11 27.45 -7.54 -5.41
N VAL A 12 28.76 -7.64 -5.15
CA VAL A 12 29.30 -8.59 -4.16
C VAL A 12 28.82 -8.25 -2.75
N ILE A 13 28.84 -6.97 -2.35
CA ILE A 13 28.34 -6.54 -1.05
C ILE A 13 26.84 -6.84 -0.91
N LEU A 14 26.05 -6.50 -1.94
CA LEU A 14 24.61 -6.79 -1.95
C LEU A 14 24.35 -8.29 -1.85
N ALA A 15 25.12 -9.12 -2.56
CA ALA A 15 25.01 -10.57 -2.48
C ALA A 15 25.26 -11.10 -1.06
N ILE A 16 26.28 -10.57 -0.35
CA ILE A 16 26.56 -10.95 1.04
C ILE A 16 25.41 -10.52 1.96
N VAL A 17 24.88 -9.30 1.81
CA VAL A 17 23.74 -8.82 2.61
C VAL A 17 22.50 -9.70 2.37
N VAL A 18 22.19 -10.04 1.12
CA VAL A 18 21.08 -10.95 0.79
C VAL A 18 21.32 -12.35 1.36
N LEU A 19 22.55 -12.84 1.44
CA LEU A 19 22.86 -14.15 2.00
C LEU A 19 22.65 -14.17 3.53
N VAL A 20 23.01 -13.10 4.24
CA VAL A 20 22.87 -12.98 5.70
C VAL A 20 21.42 -12.71 6.12
N PHE A 21 20.74 -11.79 5.43
CA PHE A 21 19.39 -11.36 5.79
C PHE A 21 18.28 -12.17 5.08
N GLY A 22 18.59 -12.74 3.91
CA GLY A 22 17.64 -13.43 3.04
C GLY A 22 16.92 -12.51 2.05
N ALA A 23 16.68 -13.01 0.83
CA ALA A 23 16.02 -12.26 -0.24
C ALA A 23 14.59 -11.80 0.09
N ALA A 24 13.90 -12.51 1.01
CA ALA A 24 12.55 -12.15 1.44
C ALA A 24 12.52 -11.01 2.48
N LYS A 25 13.61 -10.81 3.25
CA LYS A 25 13.66 -9.82 4.34
C LYS A 25 14.08 -8.42 3.89
N LEU A 26 14.96 -8.31 2.89
CA LEU A 26 15.30 -7.01 2.31
C LEU A 26 14.07 -6.21 1.80
N PRO A 27 13.16 -6.76 0.99
CA PRO A 27 12.01 -6.01 0.49
C PRO A 27 11.01 -5.66 1.59
N ASP A 28 10.89 -6.50 2.61
CA ASP A 28 10.02 -6.26 3.77
C ASP A 28 10.52 -5.07 4.60
N LEU A 29 11.81 -5.07 4.93
CA LEU A 29 12.49 -3.95 5.61
C LEU A 29 12.44 -2.66 4.76
N ALA A 30 12.71 -2.77 3.45
CA ALA A 30 12.67 -1.62 2.55
C ALA A 30 11.27 -1.01 2.41
N ARG A 31 10.21 -1.81 2.45
CA ARG A 31 8.82 -1.31 2.42
C ARG A 31 8.49 -0.49 3.66
N GLY A 32 8.83 -0.99 4.86
CA GLY A 32 8.62 -0.26 6.11
C GLY A 32 9.45 1.03 6.20
N THR A 33 10.77 0.93 5.98
CA THR A 33 11.67 2.09 6.02
C THR A 33 11.37 3.10 4.91
N GLY A 34 11.04 2.63 3.70
CA GLY A 34 10.69 3.50 2.57
C GLY A 34 9.42 4.31 2.81
N GLN A 35 8.42 3.72 3.46
CA GLN A 35 7.19 4.43 3.84
C GLN A 35 7.46 5.51 4.90
N ALA A 36 8.27 5.21 5.93
CA ALA A 36 8.68 6.18 6.94
C ALA A 36 9.49 7.35 6.33
N LEU A 37 10.46 7.04 5.46
CA LEU A 37 11.23 8.05 4.74
C LEU A 37 10.36 8.91 3.83
N ARG A 38 9.34 8.32 3.19
CA ARG A 38 8.40 9.06 2.33
C ARG A 38 7.56 10.05 3.13
N ILE A 39 7.01 9.64 4.28
CA ILE A 39 6.23 10.52 5.16
C ILE A 39 7.13 11.64 5.66
N PHE A 40 8.31 11.32 6.18
CA PHE A 40 9.29 12.31 6.63
C PHE A 40 9.70 13.28 5.51
N LYS A 41 9.91 12.78 4.29
CA LYS A 41 10.22 13.61 3.12
C LYS A 41 9.06 14.54 2.76
N ALA A 42 7.82 14.06 2.81
CA ALA A 42 6.62 14.84 2.50
C ALA A 42 6.39 15.94 3.53
N GLU A 43 6.47 15.62 4.83
CA GLU A 43 6.37 16.60 5.91
C GLU A 43 7.50 17.61 5.81
N THR A 44 8.75 17.16 5.70
CA THR A 44 9.91 18.04 5.53
C THR A 44 9.81 18.90 4.27
N LYS A 45 9.22 18.38 3.18
CA LYS A 45 9.00 19.14 1.95
C LYS A 45 7.94 20.22 2.14
N GLY A 46 6.87 19.97 2.89
CA GLY A 46 5.91 21.02 3.27
C GLY A 46 6.57 22.21 3.97
N LEU A 47 7.54 21.97 4.87
CA LEU A 47 8.31 23.04 5.51
C LEU A 47 9.25 23.80 4.56
N LYS A 48 9.64 23.20 3.42
CA LYS A 48 10.51 23.83 2.40
C LYS A 48 9.72 24.44 1.24
N ASP A 49 8.54 23.92 0.94
CA ASP A 49 7.64 24.38 -0.13
C ASP A 49 6.62 25.42 0.35
N ASP A 50 6.57 25.77 1.66
CA ASP A 50 5.78 26.93 2.15
C ASP A 50 6.27 28.27 1.55
N GLU A 51 7.43 28.30 0.87
CA GLU A 51 7.85 29.43 0.02
C GLU A 51 7.39 29.31 -1.45
N LYS A 52 6.83 28.16 -1.89
CA LYS A 52 6.49 27.92 -3.30
C LYS A 52 5.29 26.97 -3.47
N ALA A 53 4.10 27.55 -3.35
CA ALA A 53 2.85 27.12 -4.00
C ALA A 53 2.15 25.88 -3.45
N ALA A 54 0.96 26.14 -2.91
CA ALA A 54 -0.16 25.22 -2.83
C ALA A 54 -0.45 24.59 -4.19
N ASP A 55 -0.18 23.29 -4.36
CA ASP A 55 -0.84 22.47 -5.39
C ASP A 55 -0.71 20.98 -5.09
N GLY A 56 -1.85 20.37 -4.78
CA GLY A 56 -2.25 19.12 -5.41
C GLY A 56 -1.71 17.79 -4.87
N ALA A 57 -2.63 17.04 -4.27
CA ALA A 57 -2.71 15.58 -4.18
C ALA A 57 -1.95 14.86 -3.05
N THR A 58 -2.70 14.59 -1.97
CA THR A 58 -2.50 13.46 -1.05
C THR A 58 -2.39 12.16 -1.86
N PRO A 59 -1.25 11.46 -1.86
CA PRO A 59 -1.17 10.20 -2.57
C PRO A 59 -1.59 9.08 -1.60
N ALA A 60 -2.80 8.56 -1.83
CA ALA A 60 -3.36 7.41 -1.13
C ALA A 60 -2.38 6.22 -1.14
N PRO A 61 -2.27 5.46 -0.04
CA PRO A 61 -1.34 4.34 0.07
C PRO A 61 -1.66 3.25 -0.97
N PRO A 62 -0.65 2.53 -1.50
CA PRO A 62 -0.90 1.40 -2.36
C PRO A 62 -1.55 0.30 -1.52
N ARG A 63 -2.82 -0.01 -1.83
CA ARG A 63 -3.52 -1.20 -1.35
C ARG A 63 -2.70 -2.41 -1.81
N ALA A 64 -1.86 -2.92 -0.92
CA ALA A 64 -1.10 -4.13 -1.17
C ALA A 64 -2.09 -5.24 -1.51
N ALA A 65 -1.95 -5.77 -2.73
CA ALA A 65 -2.68 -6.93 -3.19
C ALA A 65 -2.37 -8.11 -2.26
N THR A 66 -3.26 -8.38 -1.33
CA THR A 66 -3.48 -9.71 -0.79
C THR A 66 -4.94 -10.02 -1.07
N GLU A 67 -5.13 -10.62 -2.24
CA GLU A 67 -6.10 -11.67 -2.53
C GLU A 67 -7.59 -11.28 -2.55
N LEU A 68 -8.24 -11.77 -3.61
CA LEU A 68 -9.63 -11.53 -3.98
C LEU A 68 -10.60 -11.95 -2.85
N PRO A 69 -11.71 -11.23 -2.64
CA PRO A 69 -12.86 -11.86 -2.00
C PRO A 69 -13.33 -13.00 -2.92
N PRO A 70 -13.44 -14.26 -2.45
CA PRO A 70 -14.24 -15.22 -3.18
C PRO A 70 -15.67 -14.66 -3.19
N THR A 71 -16.18 -14.37 -4.37
CA THR A 71 -17.61 -14.24 -4.62
C THR A 71 -18.21 -15.65 -4.52
N PRO A 72 -19.07 -15.97 -3.53
CA PRO A 72 -20.03 -17.04 -3.70
C PRO A 72 -21.21 -16.43 -4.46
N ALA A 73 -21.32 -16.76 -5.74
CA ALA A 73 -22.56 -16.57 -6.47
C ALA A 73 -23.61 -17.55 -5.94
N SER A 74 -24.63 -17.03 -5.23
CA SER A 74 -25.97 -17.61 -5.02
C SER A 74 -26.76 -16.62 -4.16
N ALA A 75 -27.94 -16.12 -4.49
CA ALA A 75 -28.86 -16.37 -5.58
C ALA A 75 -29.67 -15.07 -5.84
N PRO A 76 -30.21 -14.85 -7.04
CA PRO A 76 -31.17 -13.79 -7.28
C PRO A 76 -32.52 -14.18 -6.69
N ASP A 77 -32.94 -13.51 -5.63
CA ASP A 77 -34.32 -13.56 -5.14
C ASP A 77 -34.72 -12.15 -4.66
N GLU A 78 -34.99 -11.29 -5.64
CA GLU A 78 -36.12 -10.36 -5.54
C GLU A 78 -37.15 -10.92 -6.52
N PRO A 79 -38.43 -11.03 -6.13
CA PRO A 79 -39.20 -9.83 -5.79
C PRO A 79 -40.33 -10.04 -4.74
N ILE A 80 -40.87 -8.90 -4.27
CA ILE A 80 -42.27 -8.65 -3.82
C ILE A 80 -42.73 -9.39 -2.54
N VAL A 81 -43.33 -8.77 -1.52
CA VAL A 81 -44.71 -8.28 -1.45
C VAL A 81 -44.96 -7.80 0.01
N GLU A 82 -45.57 -6.62 0.18
CA GLU A 82 -46.54 -6.26 1.25
C GLU A 82 -46.17 -6.37 2.73
N ASP A 83 -45.98 -5.22 3.39
CA ASP A 83 -46.85 -4.86 4.52
C ASP A 83 -46.82 -3.32 4.71
N ARG A 84 -47.49 -2.60 3.82
CA ARG A 84 -48.26 -1.46 4.31
C ARG A 84 -49.63 -2.03 4.66
N GLN A 85 -50.08 -1.78 5.89
CA GLN A 85 -51.50 -1.76 6.27
C GLN A 85 -52.10 -3.08 6.74
N THR A 86 -51.92 -3.39 8.03
CA THR A 86 -53.05 -3.68 8.93
C THR A 86 -52.76 -3.00 10.28
N ASP A 87 -53.36 -1.84 10.56
CA ASP A 87 -54.69 -1.72 11.14
C ASP A 87 -54.71 -2.22 12.60
N ASN A 88 -54.58 -1.26 13.52
CA ASN A 88 -55.53 -1.06 14.59
C ASN A 88 -56.04 -2.33 15.32
N HIS A 89 -55.46 -2.65 16.48
CA HIS A 89 -56.27 -3.28 17.52
C HIS A 89 -55.83 -2.94 18.95
N ASN A 90 -56.70 -2.14 19.56
CA ASN A 90 -57.03 -2.03 20.98
C ASN A 90 -56.80 -3.30 21.84
N GLY A 91 -56.35 -3.07 23.08
CA GLY A 91 -56.27 -4.04 24.17
C GLY A 91 -55.84 -3.38 25.46
#